data_AF-A0A0F9A9W8-F1
#
_entry.id   AF-A0A0F9A9W8-F1
#
_cell.length_a   1.000
_cell.length_b   1.000
_cell.length_c   1.000
_cell.angle_alpha   90.00
_cell.angle_beta   90.00
_cell.angle_gamma   90.00
#
_symmetry.space_group_name_H-M   'P 1'
#
loop_
_entity.id
_entity.type
_entity.pdbx_description
1 polymer ?
#
loop_
_entity_poly.entity_id
_entity_poly.type
_entity_poly.pdbx_seq_one_letter_code
_entity_poly.pdbx_strand_id
1 'polypeptide(L)'
;RNLEIEEITALIDHAEQRGLEVPPGLTRELYLHETSRRGINPWGTFREYAEYLNPTLFNFEHINILVDTAQKVVDGDIDRLIVLLPPRYLKTEVFGRLLCSYFLRKNPGKLVGLSSYSATKAWEVSENARSYYQRSGGLLRPSASAKKFWGPPEGGELWAVGAEEGIIGRGGHLLVCDDPVDPEKARSALYQAKFQRWWPAKWLSRQEPGCRLVLVMQRLGIADPIDYLFRREVGENTPKAEEGWHVLVMDEVKSDEPLGKWGGPMGLPPGCKIITDSRKIGAVLSPTRFSEIEVKRAQRTAGPLDTATQRQQRPMRPTGDFWRKKWFTPYDTLPPDAYNKGRDWDTAYTKNEVNSASAYVESYRGVGDDDSFPIYI
;
A
#
# COMPACT_ATOMS: atom_id res chain seq x y z
N ARG A 1 12.35 -28.77 2.15
CA ARG A 1 11.63 -29.82 2.92
C ARG A 1 11.84 -29.45 4.38
N ASN A 2 10.79 -29.44 5.21
CA ASN A 2 11.01 -29.39 6.66
C ASN A 2 11.60 -30.74 7.03
N LEU A 3 12.90 -30.77 7.30
CA LEU A 3 13.57 -31.94 7.85
C LEU A 3 13.18 -32.05 9.33
N GLU A 4 12.98 -33.27 9.82
CA GLU A 4 12.77 -33.48 11.25
C GLU A 4 14.06 -33.15 12.01
N ILE A 5 13.95 -32.73 13.29
CA ILE A 5 15.12 -32.31 14.08
C ILE A 5 16.18 -33.41 14.17
N GLU A 6 15.74 -34.67 14.20
CA GLU A 6 16.61 -35.85 14.20
C GLU A 6 17.41 -35.98 12.90
N GLU A 7 16.80 -35.64 11.76
CA GLU A 7 17.45 -35.64 10.45
C GLU A 7 18.48 -34.49 10.35
N ILE A 8 18.13 -33.30 10.86
CA ILE A 8 19.04 -32.14 10.87
C ILE A 8 20.28 -32.46 11.73
N THR A 9 20.08 -32.99 12.95
CA THR A 9 21.17 -33.38 13.84
C THR A 9 22.04 -34.46 13.21
N ALA A 10 21.45 -35.51 12.63
CA ALA A 10 22.19 -36.57 11.96
C ALA A 10 23.02 -36.06 10.77
N LEU A 11 22.51 -35.10 10.00
CA LEU A 11 23.25 -34.47 8.89
C LEU A 11 24.44 -33.65 9.39
N ILE A 12 24.28 -32.91 10.49
CA ILE A 12 25.36 -32.15 11.12
C ILE A 12 26.44 -33.11 11.65
N ASP A 13 26.05 -34.12 12.44
CA ASP A 13 26.97 -35.13 12.99
C ASP A 13 27.75 -35.85 11.89
N HIS A 14 27.08 -36.21 10.78
CA HIS A 14 27.70 -36.88 9.65
C HIS A 14 28.68 -35.96 8.88
N ALA A 15 28.39 -34.66 8.78
CA ALA A 15 29.32 -33.69 8.19
C ALA A 15 30.57 -33.53 9.07
N GLU A 16 30.39 -33.39 10.39
CA GLU A 16 31.48 -33.26 11.35
C GLU A 16 32.38 -34.51 11.39
N GLN A 17 31.79 -35.71 11.42
CA GLN A 17 32.54 -36.98 11.37
C GLN A 17 33.39 -37.13 10.12
N ARG A 18 32.97 -36.51 9.01
CA ARG A 18 33.70 -36.53 7.73
C ARG A 18 34.64 -35.34 7.55
N GLY A 19 34.75 -34.44 8.54
CA GLY A 19 35.53 -33.22 8.44
C GLY A 19 35.02 -32.26 7.36
N LEU A 20 33.72 -32.34 7.02
CA LEU A 20 33.07 -31.44 6.07
C LEU A 20 32.56 -30.20 6.80
N GLU A 21 32.57 -29.05 6.13
CA GLU A 21 31.96 -27.84 6.66
C GLU A 21 30.44 -28.03 6.79
N VAL A 22 29.90 -27.75 7.98
CA VAL A 22 28.46 -27.82 8.22
C VAL A 22 27.77 -26.65 7.51
N PRO A 23 26.81 -26.90 6.60
CA PRO A 23 26.07 -25.84 5.94
C PRO A 23 25.42 -24.87 6.96
N PRO A 24 25.66 -23.56 6.88
CA PRO A 24 25.10 -22.59 7.83
C PRO A 24 23.57 -22.64 7.96
N GLY A 25 22.88 -23.06 6.89
CA GLY A 25 21.43 -23.27 6.89
C GLY A 25 20.96 -24.37 7.86
N LEU A 26 21.70 -25.49 7.96
CA LEU A 26 21.36 -26.58 8.88
C LEU A 26 21.55 -26.17 10.33
N THR A 27 22.67 -25.51 10.64
CA THR A 27 22.94 -24.98 11.99
C THR A 27 21.85 -23.97 12.39
N ARG A 28 21.40 -23.13 11.46
CA ARG A 28 20.33 -22.17 11.72
C ARG A 28 18.98 -22.85 11.92
N GLU A 29 18.63 -23.86 11.14
CA GLU A 29 17.39 -24.64 11.33
C GLU A 29 17.38 -25.35 12.69
N LEU A 30 18.48 -26.00 13.07
CA LEU A 30 18.61 -26.63 14.39
C LEU A 30 18.45 -25.60 15.52
N TYR A 31 19.10 -24.43 15.39
CA TYR A 31 18.96 -23.34 16.35
C TYR A 31 17.52 -22.83 16.47
N LEU A 32 16.80 -22.71 15.35
CA LEU A 32 15.38 -22.33 15.36
C LEU A 32 14.52 -23.40 16.03
N HIS A 33 14.75 -24.68 15.74
CA HIS A 33 14.03 -25.77 16.41
C HIS A 33 14.25 -25.76 17.92
N GLU A 34 15.49 -25.61 18.38
CA GLU A 34 15.84 -25.56 19.80
C GLU A 34 15.24 -24.33 20.50
N THR A 35 15.32 -23.15 19.90
CA THR A 35 14.71 -21.94 20.47
C THR A 35 13.20 -22.02 20.53
N SER A 36 12.57 -22.59 19.49
CA SER A 36 11.12 -22.85 19.46
C SER A 36 10.67 -23.77 20.59
N ARG A 37 11.39 -24.89 20.80
CA ARG A 37 11.12 -25.83 21.90
C ARG A 37 11.22 -25.17 23.27
N ARG A 38 12.15 -24.23 23.42
CA ARG A 38 12.39 -23.50 24.68
C ARG A 38 11.51 -22.25 24.84
N GLY A 39 10.64 -21.95 23.88
CA GLY A 39 9.81 -20.73 23.90
C GLY A 39 10.63 -19.44 23.76
N ILE A 40 11.85 -19.52 23.24
CA ILE A 40 12.74 -18.38 23.04
C ILE A 40 12.43 -17.78 21.67
N ASN A 41 12.24 -16.46 21.61
CA ASN A 41 12.19 -15.72 20.35
C ASN A 41 13.62 -15.35 19.92
N PRO A 42 14.17 -15.94 18.83
CA PRO A 42 15.53 -15.67 18.39
C PRO A 42 15.68 -14.37 17.58
N TRP A 43 14.60 -13.64 17.34
CA TRP A 43 14.57 -12.50 16.42
C TRP A 43 14.64 -11.17 17.20
N GLY A 44 15.79 -10.48 17.13
CA GLY A 44 16.01 -9.21 17.81
C GLY A 44 15.31 -8.05 17.11
N THR A 45 15.42 -8.00 15.78
CA THR A 45 14.82 -6.96 14.94
C THR A 45 13.91 -7.51 13.85
N PHE A 46 13.01 -6.68 13.34
CA PHE A 46 12.16 -6.97 12.19
C PHE A 46 13.00 -7.16 10.91
N ARG A 47 14.12 -6.44 10.80
CA ARG A 47 15.07 -6.58 9.70
C ARG A 47 15.66 -7.99 9.66
N GLU A 48 16.24 -8.46 10.77
CA GLU A 48 16.79 -9.82 10.87
C GLU A 48 15.74 -10.88 10.51
N TYR A 49 14.51 -10.70 10.98
CA TYR A 49 13.37 -11.57 10.68
C TYR A 49 13.05 -11.61 9.18
N ALA A 50 12.95 -10.43 8.56
CA ALA A 50 12.62 -10.29 7.14
C ALA A 50 13.75 -10.81 6.24
N GLU A 51 15.02 -10.52 6.56
CA GLU A 51 16.20 -11.00 5.83
C GLU A 51 16.29 -12.52 5.85
N TYR A 52 15.95 -13.14 6.98
CA TYR A 52 15.92 -14.60 7.08
C TYR A 52 14.82 -15.22 6.20
N LEU A 53 13.59 -14.70 6.29
CA LEU A 53 12.43 -15.31 5.62
C LEU A 53 12.40 -15.04 4.12
N ASN A 54 12.90 -13.87 3.70
CA ASN A 54 12.84 -13.38 2.34
C ASN A 54 14.07 -12.49 2.02
N PRO A 55 15.28 -13.07 1.92
CA PRO A 55 16.52 -12.31 1.72
C PRO A 55 16.51 -11.51 0.41
N THR A 56 15.86 -12.03 -0.64
CA THR A 56 15.79 -11.36 -1.95
C THR A 56 14.96 -10.09 -1.93
N LEU A 57 14.15 -9.87 -0.89
CA LEU A 57 13.41 -8.62 -0.67
C LEU A 57 14.38 -7.43 -0.61
N PHE A 58 15.55 -7.59 0.00
CA PHE A 58 16.52 -6.51 0.22
C PHE A 58 17.34 -6.14 -1.03
N ASN A 59 17.11 -6.84 -2.15
CA ASN A 59 17.66 -6.43 -3.45
C ASN A 59 16.95 -5.18 -4.01
N PHE A 60 15.81 -4.77 -3.45
CA PHE A 60 15.04 -3.63 -3.90
C PHE A 60 15.25 -2.42 -2.99
N GLU A 61 15.57 -1.27 -3.58
CA GLU A 61 16.07 -0.07 -2.93
C GLU A 61 15.12 0.49 -1.87
N HIS A 62 13.81 0.45 -2.15
CA HIS A 62 12.78 1.01 -1.28
C HIS A 62 12.47 0.16 -0.05
N ILE A 63 12.87 -1.11 -0.04
CA ILE A 63 12.54 -2.05 1.04
C ILE A 63 13.15 -1.65 2.37
N ASN A 64 14.35 -1.08 2.39
CA ASN A 64 14.99 -0.64 3.63
C ASN A 64 14.10 0.36 4.39
N ILE A 65 13.54 1.35 3.70
CA ILE A 65 12.63 2.33 4.31
C ILE A 65 11.34 1.65 4.81
N LEU A 66 10.80 0.67 4.07
CA LEU A 66 9.60 -0.04 4.50
C LEU A 66 9.86 -0.84 5.78
N VAL A 67 10.98 -1.57 5.84
CA VAL A 67 11.38 -2.40 6.97
C VAL A 67 11.70 -1.54 8.20
N ASP A 68 12.46 -0.46 8.04
CA ASP A 68 12.77 0.45 9.14
C ASP A 68 11.52 1.17 9.67
N THR A 69 10.56 1.47 8.79
CA THR A 69 9.26 2.03 9.19
C THR A 69 8.42 1.00 9.96
N ALA A 70 8.37 -0.23 9.48
CA ALA A 70 7.66 -1.31 10.17
C ALA A 70 8.29 -1.63 11.54
N GLN A 71 9.61 -1.55 11.68
CA GLN A 71 10.31 -1.68 12.96
C GLN A 71 9.81 -0.64 13.99
N LYS A 72 9.70 0.64 13.59
CA LYS A 72 9.17 1.72 14.44
C LYS A 72 7.74 1.47 14.90
N VAL A 73 6.91 0.82 14.07
CA VAL A 73 5.57 0.39 14.48
C VAL A 73 5.65 -0.69 15.56
N VAL A 74 6.52 -1.68 15.39
CA VAL A 74 6.69 -2.76 16.37
C VAL A 74 7.17 -2.21 17.72
N ASP A 75 8.14 -1.30 17.69
CA ASP A 75 8.72 -0.73 18.91
C ASP A 75 7.78 0.26 19.62
N GLY A 76 6.75 0.75 18.92
CA GLY A 76 5.76 1.69 19.48
C GLY A 76 6.11 3.16 19.26
N ASP A 77 7.11 3.46 18.44
CA ASP A 77 7.42 4.84 18.03
C ASP A 77 6.38 5.41 17.06
N ILE A 78 5.65 4.52 16.35
CA ILE A 78 4.59 4.87 15.41
C ILE A 78 3.33 4.04 15.70
N ASP A 79 2.31 4.68 16.27
CA ASP A 79 1.01 4.04 16.56
C ASP A 79 -0.02 4.20 15.43
N ARG A 80 0.22 5.12 14.50
CA ARG A 80 -0.67 5.45 13.37
C ARG A 80 0.16 5.59 12.11
N LEU A 81 0.07 4.61 11.21
CA LEU A 81 0.83 4.58 9.97
C LEU A 81 -0.09 4.43 8.75
N ILE A 82 0.07 5.34 7.78
CA ILE A 82 -0.44 5.19 6.42
C ILE A 82 0.74 4.91 5.49
N VAL A 83 0.65 3.85 4.69
CA VAL A 83 1.66 3.44 3.70
C VAL A 83 1.06 3.52 2.31
N LEU A 84 1.59 4.44 1.49
CA LEU A 84 1.14 4.70 0.12
C LEU A 84 2.25 4.40 -0.88
N LEU A 85 2.08 3.29 -1.59
CA LEU A 85 3.01 2.85 -2.62
C LEU A 85 2.26 2.34 -3.85
N PRO A 86 2.84 2.45 -5.05
CA PRO A 86 2.25 1.90 -6.26
C PRO A 86 2.03 0.38 -6.18
N PRO A 87 1.17 -0.18 -7.04
CA PRO A 87 1.04 -1.63 -7.17
C PRO A 87 2.39 -2.30 -7.45
N ARG A 88 2.57 -3.55 -7.01
CA ARG A 88 3.76 -4.38 -7.26
C ARG A 88 5.07 -3.97 -6.57
N TYR A 89 5.08 -2.95 -5.70
CA TYR A 89 6.24 -2.57 -4.86
C TYR A 89 6.22 -3.19 -3.45
N LEU A 90 5.60 -4.37 -3.29
CA LEU A 90 5.77 -5.24 -2.11
C LEU A 90 5.29 -4.67 -0.77
N LYS A 91 4.42 -3.65 -0.76
CA LYS A 91 3.84 -3.09 0.48
C LYS A 91 3.08 -4.13 1.32
N THR A 92 2.25 -4.98 0.71
CA THR A 92 1.55 -6.08 1.39
C THR A 92 2.51 -7.13 1.96
N GLU A 93 3.64 -7.37 1.28
CA GLU A 93 4.65 -8.33 1.73
C GLU A 93 5.26 -7.88 3.06
N VAL A 94 5.64 -6.60 3.15
CA VAL A 94 6.23 -6.02 4.36
C VAL A 94 5.19 -5.84 5.47
N PHE A 95 4.11 -5.12 5.20
CA PHE A 95 3.18 -4.66 6.25
C PHE A 95 2.04 -5.63 6.54
N GLY A 96 1.59 -6.41 5.54
CA GLY A 96 0.51 -7.38 5.70
C GLY A 96 0.98 -8.76 6.15
N ARG A 97 2.10 -9.24 5.61
CA ARG A 97 2.59 -10.60 5.84
C ARG A 97 3.70 -10.65 6.88
N LEU A 98 4.85 -10.04 6.60
CA LEU A 98 6.03 -10.10 7.46
C LEU A 98 5.79 -9.40 8.80
N LEU A 99 5.25 -8.17 8.80
CA LEU A 99 5.00 -7.40 10.02
C LEU A 99 4.02 -8.11 10.95
N CYS A 100 2.88 -8.57 10.44
CA CYS A 100 1.90 -9.33 11.23
C CYS A 100 2.50 -10.59 11.86
N SER A 101 3.30 -11.31 11.08
CA SER A 101 4.00 -12.51 11.51
C SER A 101 5.02 -12.22 12.61
N TYR A 102 5.89 -11.23 12.40
CA TYR A 102 6.92 -10.83 13.35
C TYR A 102 6.33 -10.25 14.64
N PHE A 103 5.26 -9.45 14.55
CA PHE A 103 4.61 -8.87 15.71
C PHE A 103 4.12 -9.95 16.68
N LEU A 104 3.56 -11.06 16.16
CA LEU A 104 3.19 -12.21 16.98
C LEU A 104 4.39 -12.98 17.52
N ARG A 105 5.49 -13.11 16.77
CA ARG A 105 6.72 -13.75 17.30
C ARG A 105 7.32 -12.93 18.45
N LYS A 106 7.35 -11.61 18.34
CA LYS A 106 7.85 -10.70 19.37
C LYS A 106 6.88 -10.56 20.55
N ASN A 107 5.59 -10.72 20.31
CA ASN A 107 4.55 -10.56 21.32
C ASN A 107 3.54 -11.71 21.30
N PRO A 108 3.91 -12.91 21.80
CA PRO A 108 3.09 -14.12 21.64
C PRO A 108 1.77 -14.09 22.42
N GLY A 109 1.58 -13.14 23.35
CA GLY A 109 0.30 -12.91 24.04
C GLY A 109 -0.59 -11.82 23.41
N LYS A 110 -0.17 -11.21 22.30
CA LYS A 110 -0.87 -10.06 21.69
C LYS A 110 -1.75 -10.48 20.50
N LEU A 111 -2.71 -9.62 20.18
CA LEU A 111 -3.71 -9.84 19.14
C LEU A 111 -3.38 -8.99 17.90
N VAL A 112 -3.51 -9.59 16.71
CA VAL A 112 -3.33 -8.95 15.41
C VAL A 112 -4.61 -9.06 14.60
N GLY A 113 -5.17 -7.92 14.22
CA GLY A 113 -6.29 -7.87 13.28
C GLY A 113 -5.80 -7.54 11.89
N LEU A 114 -6.21 -8.33 10.89
CA LEU A 114 -5.87 -8.11 9.49
C LEU A 114 -7.15 -7.96 8.67
N SER A 115 -7.23 -6.89 7.89
CA SER A 115 -8.34 -6.65 6.98
C SER A 115 -7.87 -6.29 5.57
N SER A 116 -8.66 -6.69 4.58
CA SER A 116 -8.48 -6.32 3.16
C SER A 116 -9.84 -6.21 2.49
N TYR A 117 -9.95 -5.64 1.28
CA TYR A 117 -11.23 -5.38 0.59
C TYR A 117 -12.17 -6.60 0.48
N SER A 118 -11.64 -7.82 0.55
CA SER A 118 -12.43 -9.06 0.61
C SER A 118 -11.88 -10.01 1.66
N ALA A 119 -12.76 -10.85 2.22
CA ALA A 119 -12.36 -11.89 3.16
C ALA A 119 -11.38 -12.89 2.54
N THR A 120 -11.60 -13.28 1.29
CA THR A 120 -10.69 -14.17 0.55
C THR A 120 -9.29 -13.59 0.47
N LYS A 121 -9.14 -12.30 0.17
CA LYS A 121 -7.83 -11.65 0.11
C LYS A 121 -7.18 -11.56 1.49
N ALA A 122 -7.94 -11.17 2.51
CA ALA A 122 -7.45 -11.12 3.89
C ALA A 122 -6.96 -12.50 4.37
N TRP A 123 -7.66 -13.58 4.02
CA TRP A 123 -7.26 -14.94 4.38
C TRP A 123 -6.00 -15.40 3.65
N GLU A 124 -5.80 -15.01 2.39
CA GLU A 124 -4.56 -15.28 1.65
C GLU A 124 -3.37 -14.58 2.34
N VAL A 125 -3.51 -13.31 2.71
CA VAL A 125 -2.44 -12.57 3.41
C VAL A 125 -2.16 -13.19 4.78
N SER A 126 -3.20 -13.56 5.52
CA SER A 126 -3.09 -14.27 6.80
C SER A 126 -2.38 -15.63 6.69
N GLU A 127 -2.70 -16.41 5.65
CA GLU A 127 -2.05 -17.70 5.40
C GLU A 127 -0.55 -17.55 5.13
N ASN A 128 -0.16 -16.53 4.38
CA ASN A 128 1.25 -16.21 4.16
C ASN A 128 1.94 -15.76 5.46
N ALA A 129 1.29 -14.89 6.26
CA ALA A 129 1.81 -14.48 7.57
C ALA A 129 2.00 -15.68 8.52
N ARG A 130 1.07 -16.65 8.48
CA ARG A 130 1.15 -17.92 9.23
C ARG A 130 2.32 -18.77 8.78
N SER A 131 2.51 -18.89 7.46
CA SER A 131 3.65 -19.61 6.89
C SER A 131 4.98 -19.00 7.35
N TYR A 132 5.11 -17.67 7.31
CA TYR A 132 6.27 -16.96 7.84
C TYR A 132 6.48 -17.18 9.33
N TYR A 133 5.39 -17.19 10.09
CA TYR A 133 5.44 -17.41 11.53
C TYR A 133 6.03 -18.80 11.81
N GLN A 134 5.52 -19.84 11.16
CA GLN A 134 6.03 -21.21 11.30
C GLN A 134 7.48 -21.36 10.84
N ARG A 135 7.81 -20.83 9.65
CA ARG A 135 9.18 -20.88 9.09
C ARG A 135 10.21 -20.17 9.98
N SER A 136 9.77 -19.24 10.81
CA SER A 136 10.61 -18.54 11.78
C SER A 136 10.74 -19.26 13.15
N GLY A 137 10.28 -20.51 13.24
CA GLY A 137 10.21 -21.27 14.50
C GLY A 137 8.96 -20.98 15.35
N GLY A 138 7.95 -20.35 14.79
CA GLY A 138 6.71 -20.10 15.51
C GLY A 138 5.87 -21.37 15.67
N LEU A 139 5.52 -21.73 16.90
CA LEU A 139 4.61 -22.83 17.19
C LEU A 139 3.16 -22.34 17.12
N LEU A 140 2.30 -23.10 16.43
CA LEU A 140 0.86 -22.82 16.35
C LEU A 140 0.11 -23.64 17.39
N ARG A 141 -0.90 -23.01 17.99
CA ARG A 141 -1.89 -23.73 18.82
C ARG A 141 -2.73 -24.65 17.92
N PRO A 142 -2.89 -25.94 18.25
CA PRO A 142 -3.65 -26.89 17.40
C PRO A 142 -5.08 -26.44 17.08
N SER A 143 -5.76 -25.81 18.05
CA SER A 143 -7.12 -25.29 17.90
C SER A 143 -7.23 -23.98 17.11
N ALA A 144 -6.11 -23.34 16.77
CA ALA A 144 -6.05 -22.08 16.03
C ALA A 144 -4.93 -22.14 14.98
N SER A 145 -5.21 -22.83 13.88
CA SER A 145 -4.28 -23.05 12.76
C SER A 145 -4.90 -22.75 11.38
N ALA A 146 -6.13 -22.20 11.36
CA ALA A 146 -6.84 -21.90 10.14
C ALA A 146 -6.42 -20.55 9.55
N LYS A 147 -6.54 -20.38 8.23
CA LYS A 147 -6.23 -19.10 7.55
C LYS A 147 -7.04 -17.90 8.08
N LYS A 148 -8.22 -18.12 8.66
CA LYS A 148 -9.04 -17.05 9.27
C LYS A 148 -8.57 -16.66 10.67
N PHE A 149 -8.07 -17.63 11.42
CA PHE A 149 -7.73 -17.51 12.84
C PHE A 149 -6.59 -18.47 13.17
N TRP A 150 -5.44 -17.92 13.54
CA TRP A 150 -4.31 -18.71 13.99
C TRP A 150 -3.47 -17.98 15.03
N GLY A 151 -2.75 -18.71 15.87
CA GLY A 151 -1.92 -18.05 16.87
C GLY A 151 -1.02 -18.98 17.67
N PRO A 152 -0.09 -18.39 18.43
CA PRO A 152 0.71 -19.08 19.44
C PRO A 152 -0.13 -19.79 20.53
N PRO A 153 0.40 -20.86 21.16
CA PRO A 153 -0.14 -21.43 22.40
C PRO A 153 -0.36 -20.40 23.53
N GLU A 154 0.45 -19.35 23.58
CA GLU A 154 0.50 -18.29 24.61
C GLU A 154 -0.73 -17.37 24.62
N GLY A 155 -1.68 -17.57 23.70
CA GLY A 155 -2.98 -16.88 23.72
C GLY A 155 -3.09 -15.73 22.74
N GLY A 156 -1.97 -15.23 22.20
CA GLY A 156 -1.98 -14.30 21.07
C GLY A 156 -2.60 -14.93 19.81
N GLU A 157 -3.03 -14.09 18.88
CA GLU A 157 -3.78 -14.55 17.72
C GLU A 157 -3.74 -13.52 16.58
N LEU A 158 -3.65 -14.01 15.35
CA LEU A 158 -4.02 -13.27 14.16
C LEU A 158 -5.42 -13.69 13.71
N TRP A 159 -6.30 -12.71 13.54
CA TRP A 159 -7.62 -12.88 12.94
C TRP A 159 -7.74 -12.06 11.65
N ALA A 160 -8.36 -12.62 10.63
CA ALA A 160 -8.45 -12.03 9.30
C ALA A 160 -9.89 -11.90 8.79
N VAL A 161 -10.24 -10.72 8.27
CA VAL A 161 -11.61 -10.35 7.91
C VAL A 161 -11.68 -9.49 6.64
N GLY A 162 -12.77 -9.60 5.88
CA GLY A 162 -13.02 -8.63 4.82
C GLY A 162 -13.30 -7.24 5.39
N ALA A 163 -12.92 -6.19 4.67
CA ALA A 163 -13.47 -4.87 4.90
C ALA A 163 -15.00 -4.95 4.77
N GLU A 164 -15.71 -4.13 5.52
CA GLU A 164 -17.18 -4.17 5.63
C GLU A 164 -17.75 -5.36 6.43
N GLU A 165 -17.00 -6.45 6.63
CA GLU A 165 -17.40 -7.53 7.52
C GLU A 165 -17.11 -7.16 8.99
N GLY A 166 -17.92 -7.73 9.89
CA GLY A 166 -17.76 -7.52 11.33
C GLY A 166 -17.18 -8.76 11.99
N ILE A 167 -16.09 -8.60 12.75
CA ILE A 167 -15.71 -9.56 13.78
C ILE A 167 -16.13 -9.00 15.13
N ILE A 168 -17.01 -9.73 15.83
CA ILE A 168 -17.46 -9.41 17.19
C ILE A 168 -16.50 -10.08 18.17
N GLY A 169 -16.16 -9.39 19.27
CA GLY A 169 -15.49 -9.99 20.42
C GLY A 169 -13.99 -10.25 20.28
N ARG A 170 -13.31 -9.73 19.24
CA ARG A 170 -11.85 -9.78 19.11
C ARG A 170 -11.25 -8.38 19.05
N GLY A 171 -10.33 -8.09 19.95
CA GLY A 171 -9.51 -6.88 19.93
C GLY A 171 -8.25 -7.04 19.08
N GLY A 172 -7.45 -5.98 19.00
CA GLY A 172 -6.19 -5.94 18.27
C GLY A 172 -5.21 -4.97 18.93
N HIS A 173 -4.00 -5.43 19.14
CA HIS A 173 -2.85 -4.62 19.56
C HIS A 173 -2.04 -4.14 18.35
N LEU A 174 -2.13 -4.86 17.23
CA LEU A 174 -1.76 -4.40 15.90
C LEU A 174 -2.96 -4.61 14.99
N LEU A 175 -3.41 -3.56 14.32
CA LEU A 175 -4.48 -3.61 13.32
C LEU A 175 -3.90 -3.20 11.97
N VAL A 176 -3.87 -4.12 11.01
CA VAL A 176 -3.40 -3.87 9.64
C VAL A 176 -4.58 -3.92 8.68
N CYS A 177 -4.74 -2.85 7.90
CA CYS A 177 -5.75 -2.73 6.86
C CYS A 177 -5.05 -2.58 5.50
N ASP A 178 -4.99 -3.69 4.75
CA ASP A 178 -4.27 -3.82 3.48
C ASP A 178 -5.24 -3.77 2.29
N ASP A 179 -5.22 -2.67 1.55
CA ASP A 179 -6.14 -2.36 0.46
C ASP A 179 -7.62 -2.56 0.86
N PRO A 180 -8.22 -1.67 1.68
CA PRO A 180 -9.57 -1.85 2.21
C PRO A 180 -10.71 -1.75 1.20
N VAL A 181 -10.43 -1.29 -0.02
CA VAL A 181 -11.44 -1.02 -1.04
C VAL A 181 -11.03 -1.66 -2.34
N ASP A 182 -11.99 -2.35 -2.95
CA ASP A 182 -11.86 -2.91 -4.28
C ASP A 182 -11.62 -1.77 -5.30
N PRO A 183 -10.49 -1.77 -6.05
CA PRO A 183 -10.14 -0.72 -6.99
C PRO A 183 -11.25 -0.40 -8.01
N GLU A 184 -12.01 -1.39 -8.46
CA GLU A 184 -13.09 -1.19 -9.43
C GLU A 184 -14.26 -0.41 -8.84
N LYS A 185 -14.43 -0.49 -7.51
CA LYS A 185 -15.53 0.13 -6.77
C LYS A 185 -15.12 1.38 -6.01
N ALA A 186 -13.85 1.78 -6.06
CA ALA A 186 -13.32 2.90 -5.30
C ALA A 186 -14.02 4.24 -5.61
N ARG A 187 -14.55 4.39 -6.82
CA ARG A 187 -15.32 5.58 -7.24
C ARG A 187 -16.80 5.53 -6.86
N SER A 188 -17.29 4.41 -6.33
CA SER A 188 -18.69 4.27 -5.94
C SER A 188 -18.96 4.98 -4.61
N ALA A 189 -19.86 5.96 -4.63
CA ALA A 189 -20.32 6.67 -3.43
C ALA A 189 -20.87 5.71 -2.37
N LEU A 190 -21.52 4.62 -2.78
CA LEU A 190 -22.02 3.58 -1.88
C LEU A 190 -20.87 2.89 -1.14
N TYR A 191 -19.82 2.48 -1.85
CA TYR A 191 -18.66 1.82 -1.22
C TYR A 191 -17.87 2.78 -0.33
N GLN A 192 -17.75 4.04 -0.74
CA GLN A 192 -17.16 5.07 0.12
C GLN A 192 -17.95 5.23 1.42
N ALA A 193 -19.27 5.38 1.36
CA ALA A 193 -20.12 5.49 2.54
C ALA A 193 -20.02 4.25 3.46
N LYS A 194 -19.91 3.05 2.87
CA LYS A 194 -19.68 1.83 3.64
C LYS A 194 -18.36 1.86 4.40
N PHE A 195 -17.26 2.22 3.76
CA PHE A 195 -15.96 2.36 4.44
C PHE A 195 -16.03 3.41 5.56
N GLN A 196 -16.63 4.56 5.30
CA GLN A 196 -16.80 5.65 6.27
C GLN A 196 -17.62 5.23 7.49
N ARG A 197 -18.57 4.30 7.33
CA ARG A 197 -19.30 3.72 8.46
C ARG A 197 -18.51 2.63 9.16
N TRP A 198 -17.88 1.75 8.39
CA TRP A 198 -17.14 0.58 8.90
C TRP A 198 -15.91 0.99 9.71
N TRP A 199 -15.14 1.96 9.24
CA TRP A 199 -13.88 2.36 9.86
C TRP A 199 -14.04 2.75 11.34
N PRO A 200 -14.81 3.78 11.71
CA PRO A 200 -14.97 4.16 13.11
C PRO A 200 -15.77 3.12 13.92
N ALA A 201 -16.85 2.56 13.35
CA ALA A 201 -17.78 1.74 14.12
C ALA A 201 -17.30 0.30 14.35
N LYS A 202 -16.57 -0.28 13.39
CA LYS A 202 -16.18 -1.68 13.40
C LYS A 202 -14.68 -1.87 13.53
N TRP A 203 -13.87 -1.13 12.76
CA TRP A 203 -12.42 -1.31 12.77
C TRP A 203 -11.76 -0.67 14.00
N LEU A 204 -11.97 0.64 14.21
CA LEU A 204 -11.37 1.35 15.34
C LEU A 204 -11.89 0.85 16.70
N SER A 205 -13.09 0.28 16.76
CA SER A 205 -13.64 -0.32 17.99
C SER A 205 -12.97 -1.63 18.39
N ARG A 206 -12.02 -2.15 17.60
CA ARG A 206 -11.21 -3.33 17.95
C ARG A 206 -9.91 -2.98 18.68
N GLN A 207 -9.58 -1.71 18.82
CA GLN A 207 -8.30 -1.31 19.40
C GLN A 207 -8.22 -1.70 20.88
N GLU A 208 -7.19 -2.46 21.22
CA GLU A 208 -6.74 -2.61 22.61
C GLU A 208 -5.93 -1.39 23.06
N PRO A 209 -5.74 -1.15 24.36
CA PRO A 209 -4.84 -0.10 24.85
C PRO A 209 -3.44 -0.21 24.23
N GLY A 210 -2.94 0.90 23.68
CA GLY A 210 -1.65 0.95 22.96
C GLY A 210 -1.68 0.28 21.58
N CYS A 211 -2.86 0.12 20.96
CA CYS A 211 -2.97 -0.45 19.62
C CYS A 211 -2.24 0.38 18.56
N ARG A 212 -1.42 -0.29 17.75
CA ARG A 212 -0.83 0.25 16.54
C ARG A 212 -1.73 -0.01 15.34
N LEU A 213 -1.99 1.01 14.54
CA LEU A 213 -2.88 0.95 13.39
C LEU A 213 -2.10 1.27 12.12
N VAL A 214 -2.10 0.33 11.18
CA VAL A 214 -1.40 0.43 9.90
C VAL A 214 -2.43 0.31 8.79
N LEU A 215 -2.49 1.30 7.91
CA LEU A 215 -3.28 1.23 6.68
C LEU A 215 -2.35 1.31 5.47
N VAL A 216 -2.42 0.32 4.60
CA VAL A 216 -1.52 0.13 3.47
C VAL A 216 -2.36 0.09 2.21
N MET A 217 -2.10 0.96 1.23
CA MET A 217 -2.77 0.90 -0.06
C MET A 217 -2.02 1.67 -1.16
N GLN A 218 -2.46 1.52 -2.42
CA GLN A 218 -2.27 2.61 -3.40
C GLN A 218 -3.48 3.54 -3.33
N ARG A 219 -3.30 4.83 -3.62
CA ARG A 219 -4.47 5.73 -3.78
C ARG A 219 -5.34 5.25 -4.93
N LEU A 220 -6.67 5.40 -4.79
CA LEU A 220 -7.65 4.91 -5.76
C LEU A 220 -8.55 6.03 -6.33
N GLY A 221 -8.49 7.22 -5.75
CA GLY A 221 -9.25 8.37 -6.22
C GLY A 221 -9.31 9.49 -5.20
N ILE A 222 -9.95 10.60 -5.59
CA ILE A 222 -10.08 11.81 -4.76
C ILE A 222 -10.91 11.62 -3.48
N ALA A 223 -11.73 10.57 -3.43
CA ALA A 223 -12.65 10.27 -2.33
C ALA A 223 -12.39 8.85 -1.81
N ASP A 224 -11.14 8.40 -1.93
CA ASP A 224 -10.70 7.10 -1.43
C ASP A 224 -10.59 7.09 0.11
N PRO A 225 -10.35 5.92 0.73
CA PRO A 225 -10.15 5.80 2.17
C PRO A 225 -9.19 6.83 2.79
N ILE A 226 -8.10 7.16 2.09
CA ILE A 226 -7.10 8.11 2.57
C ILE A 226 -7.67 9.52 2.65
N ASP A 227 -8.38 9.97 1.61
CA ASP A 227 -9.07 11.26 1.65
C ASP A 227 -10.04 11.34 2.85
N TYR A 228 -10.81 10.29 3.11
CA TYR A 228 -11.68 10.25 4.29
C TYR A 228 -10.90 10.38 5.61
N LEU A 229 -9.80 9.65 5.77
CA LEU A 229 -8.98 9.75 6.99
C LEU A 229 -8.38 11.15 7.14
N PHE A 230 -7.86 11.73 6.07
CA PHE A 230 -7.31 13.09 6.11
C PHE A 230 -8.38 14.15 6.39
N ARG A 231 -9.59 13.99 5.86
CA ARG A 231 -10.72 14.86 6.20
C ARG A 231 -11.11 14.76 7.68
N ARG A 232 -10.98 13.58 8.30
CA ARG A 232 -11.22 13.41 9.75
C ARG A 232 -10.20 14.13 10.62
N GLU A 233 -8.93 14.19 10.20
CA GLU A 233 -7.90 14.98 10.89
C GLU A 233 -8.31 16.46 11.00
N VAL A 234 -8.89 17.03 9.94
CA VAL A 234 -9.24 18.46 9.90
C VAL A 234 -10.71 18.77 10.18
N GLY A 235 -11.58 17.76 10.23
CA GLY A 235 -13.04 17.94 10.38
C GLY A 235 -13.76 18.41 9.10
N GLU A 236 -13.21 18.16 7.91
CA GLU A 236 -13.83 18.57 6.65
C GLU A 236 -14.94 17.58 6.25
N ASN A 237 -16.22 18.00 6.35
CA ASN A 237 -17.39 17.16 6.04
C ASN A 237 -17.39 15.82 6.80
N THR A 238 -16.77 15.77 7.98
CA THR A 238 -16.74 14.64 8.91
C THR A 238 -16.60 15.19 10.34
N PRO A 239 -17.04 14.45 11.38
CA PRO A 239 -16.67 14.79 12.74
C PRO A 239 -15.14 14.82 12.89
N LYS A 240 -14.61 15.93 13.42
CA LYS A 240 -13.19 16.08 13.66
C LYS A 240 -12.70 15.03 14.65
N ALA A 241 -11.71 14.24 14.24
CA ALA A 241 -11.12 13.16 15.01
C ALA A 241 -9.66 12.99 14.55
N GLU A 242 -8.79 13.79 15.14
CA GLU A 242 -7.35 13.75 14.89
C GLU A 242 -6.74 12.45 15.44
N GLU A 243 -6.02 11.73 14.59
CA GLU A 243 -5.23 10.54 14.95
C GLU A 243 -3.73 10.81 14.80
N GLY A 244 -3.32 11.87 14.10
CA GLY A 244 -1.91 12.26 14.00
C GLY A 244 -1.06 11.26 13.19
N TRP A 245 -1.56 10.84 12.02
CA TRP A 245 -0.93 9.81 11.19
C TRP A 245 0.51 10.15 10.79
N HIS A 246 1.38 9.15 10.89
CA HIS A 246 2.63 9.10 10.13
C HIS A 246 2.31 8.56 8.74
N VAL A 247 2.76 9.27 7.70
CA VAL A 247 2.44 8.95 6.31
C VAL A 247 3.75 8.65 5.58
N LEU A 248 3.93 7.39 5.21
CA LEU A 248 4.98 6.94 4.30
C LEU A 248 4.41 6.93 2.88
N VAL A 249 4.88 7.85 2.03
CA VAL A 249 4.52 7.88 0.61
C VAL A 249 5.79 7.73 -0.21
N MET A 250 5.77 6.79 -1.14
CA MET A 250 6.86 6.66 -2.11
C MET A 250 6.29 6.64 -3.53
N ASP A 251 6.48 7.75 -4.23
CA ASP A 251 6.09 7.90 -5.63
C ASP A 251 6.86 6.91 -6.52
N GLU A 252 6.26 6.43 -7.60
CA GLU A 252 7.00 5.60 -8.55
C GLU A 252 8.18 6.35 -9.19
N VAL A 253 8.01 7.64 -9.44
CA VAL A 253 9.06 8.58 -9.84
C VAL A 253 9.02 9.72 -8.84
N LYS A 254 10.10 9.95 -8.10
CA LYS A 254 10.11 10.91 -6.99
C LYS A 254 9.70 12.31 -7.47
N SER A 255 8.72 12.91 -6.79
CA SER A 255 8.25 14.27 -7.05
C SER A 255 8.25 15.11 -5.77
N ASP A 256 8.41 16.41 -5.93
CA ASP A 256 8.25 17.44 -4.88
C ASP A 256 6.87 18.11 -4.91
N GLU A 257 6.01 17.72 -5.86
CA GLU A 257 4.63 18.20 -5.90
C GLU A 257 3.86 17.78 -4.64
N PRO A 258 2.96 18.63 -4.12
CA PRO A 258 2.11 18.29 -2.98
C PRO A 258 1.33 16.98 -3.18
N LEU A 259 1.20 16.19 -2.11
CA LEU A 259 0.45 14.93 -2.06
C LEU A 259 -1.05 15.13 -1.83
N GLY A 260 -1.44 16.34 -1.44
CA GLY A 260 -2.80 16.71 -1.10
C GLY A 260 -3.00 18.22 -1.08
N LYS A 261 -4.17 18.64 -0.63
CA LYS A 261 -4.65 20.03 -0.66
C LYS A 261 -4.54 20.76 0.68
N TRP A 262 -4.01 20.12 1.71
CA TRP A 262 -4.04 20.63 3.08
C TRP A 262 -2.78 21.44 3.41
N GLY A 263 -2.84 22.29 4.44
CA GLY A 263 -1.76 23.20 4.81
C GLY A 263 -0.59 22.61 5.60
N GLY A 264 -0.49 21.29 5.72
CA GLY A 264 0.57 20.58 6.44
C GLY A 264 1.73 20.12 5.53
N PRO A 265 2.62 19.25 6.04
CA PRO A 265 3.82 18.84 5.33
C PRO A 265 3.46 18.14 4.01
N MET A 266 4.08 18.56 2.89
CA MET A 266 3.80 18.04 1.55
C MET A 266 2.31 18.06 1.15
N GLY A 267 1.52 19.00 1.67
CA GLY A 267 0.09 19.08 1.36
C GLY A 267 -0.81 18.14 2.17
N LEU A 268 -0.28 17.49 3.22
CA LEU A 268 -1.04 16.63 4.14
C LEU A 268 -1.76 17.44 5.23
N PRO A 269 -2.71 16.86 5.99
CA PRO A 269 -3.30 17.52 7.15
C PRO A 269 -2.22 18.04 8.13
N PRO A 270 -2.42 19.19 8.79
CA PRO A 270 -1.42 19.78 9.69
C PRO A 270 -0.96 18.87 10.84
N GLY A 271 -1.83 17.99 11.34
CA GLY A 271 -1.49 17.01 12.40
C GLY A 271 -0.71 15.79 11.92
N CYS A 272 -0.62 15.56 10.60
CA CYS A 272 0.10 14.42 10.04
C CYS A 272 1.61 14.68 9.99
N LYS A 273 2.39 13.61 10.11
CA LYS A 273 3.85 13.61 9.94
C LYS A 273 4.22 12.85 8.69
N ILE A 274 5.16 13.36 7.90
CA ILE A 274 5.66 12.65 6.72
C ILE A 274 6.91 11.84 7.08
N ILE A 275 6.97 10.60 6.61
CA ILE A 275 8.19 9.79 6.65
C ILE A 275 8.97 10.11 5.38
N THR A 276 10.20 10.60 5.54
CA THR A 276 11.00 11.13 4.44
C THR A 276 11.51 10.02 3.52
N ASP A 277 11.31 10.22 2.23
CA ASP A 277 11.95 9.48 1.15
C ASP A 277 13.15 10.26 0.62
N SER A 278 14.35 9.72 0.84
CA SER A 278 15.64 10.36 0.55
C SER A 278 16.07 10.32 -0.92
N ARG A 279 15.25 9.72 -1.80
CA ARG A 279 15.52 9.74 -3.25
C ARG A 279 15.55 11.16 -3.78
N LYS A 280 16.41 11.39 -4.79
CA LYS A 280 16.42 12.64 -5.56
C LYS A 280 15.13 12.75 -6.40
N ILE A 281 14.65 13.97 -6.61
CA ILE A 281 13.53 14.24 -7.53
C ILE A 281 13.85 13.65 -8.90
N GLY A 282 12.87 12.99 -9.53
CA GLY A 282 13.01 12.29 -10.80
C GLY A 282 13.52 10.84 -10.68
N ALA A 283 14.01 10.39 -9.52
CA ALA A 283 14.48 9.02 -9.36
C ALA A 283 13.34 8.00 -9.31
N VAL A 284 13.53 6.88 -10.01
CA VAL A 284 12.62 5.72 -9.98
C VAL A 284 12.65 5.04 -8.59
N LEU A 285 11.51 4.48 -8.16
CA LEU A 285 11.34 3.87 -6.84
C LEU A 285 12.22 2.65 -6.60
N SER A 286 12.29 1.74 -7.56
CA SER A 286 13.16 0.59 -7.49
C SER A 286 13.68 0.23 -8.88
N PRO A 287 14.77 0.87 -9.35
CA PRO A 287 15.34 0.59 -10.66
C PRO A 287 15.81 -0.86 -10.82
N THR A 288 16.18 -1.54 -9.73
CA THR A 288 16.49 -2.99 -9.75
C THR A 288 15.27 -3.85 -10.05
N ARG A 289 14.05 -3.37 -9.75
CA ARG A 289 12.80 -4.08 -10.02
C ARG A 289 12.17 -3.70 -11.35
N PHE A 290 12.13 -2.41 -11.64
CA PHE A 290 11.57 -1.85 -12.87
C PHE A 290 12.49 -0.76 -13.39
N SER A 291 13.03 -0.95 -14.58
CA SER A 291 13.85 0.06 -15.25
C SER A 291 13.04 1.33 -15.53
N GLU A 292 13.73 2.45 -15.74
CA GLU A 292 13.09 3.73 -16.06
C GLU A 292 12.22 3.64 -17.33
N ILE A 293 12.63 2.85 -18.32
CA ILE A 293 11.88 2.62 -19.56
C ILE A 293 10.58 1.87 -19.27
N GLU A 294 10.63 0.83 -18.43
CA GLU A 294 9.44 0.06 -18.04
C GLU A 294 8.46 0.89 -17.22
N VAL A 295 8.98 1.73 -16.30
CA VAL A 295 8.17 2.67 -15.53
C VAL A 295 7.46 3.66 -16.45
N LYS A 296 8.19 4.30 -17.38
CA LYS A 296 7.60 5.23 -18.35
C LYS A 296 6.56 4.54 -19.23
N ARG A 297 6.82 3.32 -19.69
CA ARG A 297 5.87 2.52 -20.47
C ARG A 297 4.61 2.23 -19.65
N ALA A 298 4.76 1.76 -18.41
CA ALA A 298 3.64 1.42 -17.54
C ALA A 298 2.79 2.65 -17.19
N GLN A 299 3.39 3.82 -17.00
CA GLN A 299 2.67 5.08 -16.80
C GLN A 299 1.90 5.52 -18.06
N ARG A 300 2.52 5.42 -19.24
CA ARG A 300 1.82 5.69 -20.50
C ARG A 300 0.62 4.77 -20.70
N THR A 301 0.79 3.47 -20.44
CA THR A 301 -0.28 2.47 -20.55
C THR A 301 -1.42 2.71 -19.55
N ALA A 302 -1.11 3.09 -18.31
CA ALA A 302 -2.13 3.41 -17.31
C ALA A 302 -2.90 4.70 -17.64
N GLY A 303 -2.32 5.58 -18.45
CA GLY A 303 -2.87 6.90 -18.70
C GLY A 303 -2.61 7.88 -17.55
N PRO A 304 -2.88 9.18 -17.77
CA PRO A 304 -2.48 10.24 -16.85
C PRO A 304 -3.19 10.17 -15.49
N LEU A 305 -4.48 9.83 -15.47
CA LEU A 305 -5.27 9.78 -14.23
C LEU A 305 -4.82 8.67 -13.29
N ASP A 306 -4.66 7.44 -13.81
CA ASP A 306 -4.24 6.30 -13.01
C ASP A 306 -2.75 6.39 -12.66
N THR A 307 -1.94 7.01 -13.51
CA THR A 307 -0.55 7.36 -13.16
C THR A 307 -0.51 8.32 -11.97
N ALA A 308 -1.22 9.45 -12.04
CA ALA A 308 -1.26 10.42 -10.95
C ALA A 308 -1.79 9.78 -9.66
N THR A 309 -2.89 9.05 -9.77
CA THR A 309 -3.58 8.42 -8.64
C THR A 309 -2.78 7.25 -8.07
N GLN A 310 -2.63 6.15 -8.81
CA GLN A 310 -2.12 4.88 -8.27
C GLN A 310 -0.59 4.79 -8.27
N ARG A 311 0.12 5.55 -9.10
CA ARG A 311 1.58 5.45 -9.25
C ARG A 311 2.32 6.63 -8.63
N GLN A 312 1.73 7.81 -8.66
CA GLN A 312 2.27 9.03 -8.04
C GLN A 312 1.53 9.42 -6.76
N GLN A 313 0.56 8.61 -6.29
CA GLN A 313 -0.18 8.83 -5.02
C GLN A 313 -0.85 10.22 -4.90
N ARG A 314 -1.16 10.87 -6.03
CA ARG A 314 -1.78 12.20 -6.15
C ARG A 314 -3.09 12.07 -6.94
N PRO A 315 -4.19 11.65 -6.30
CA PRO A 315 -5.47 11.57 -7.00
C PRO A 315 -5.93 12.94 -7.47
N MET A 316 -6.35 12.99 -8.73
CA MET A 316 -6.91 14.19 -9.33
C MET A 316 -8.35 13.90 -9.73
N ARG A 317 -9.20 14.93 -9.76
CA ARG A 317 -10.49 14.80 -10.43
C ARG A 317 -10.20 14.57 -11.93
N PRO A 318 -11.02 13.81 -12.64
CA PRO A 318 -11.18 14.02 -14.08
C PRO A 318 -11.87 15.39 -14.23
N THR A 319 -11.15 16.48 -14.00
CA THR A 319 -11.53 17.77 -14.56
C THR A 319 -11.22 17.71 -16.04
N GLY A 320 -11.91 18.51 -16.86
CA GLY A 320 -11.61 18.66 -18.29
C GLY A 320 -10.16 19.11 -18.59
N ASP A 321 -9.30 19.22 -17.58
CA ASP A 321 -7.85 19.44 -17.59
C ASP A 321 -7.07 18.24 -18.15
N PHE A 322 -7.63 17.54 -19.14
CA PHE A 322 -6.79 16.85 -20.11
C PHE A 322 -5.77 17.84 -20.68
N TRP A 323 -6.21 19.08 -20.86
CA TRP A 323 -5.51 20.21 -21.43
C TRP A 323 -4.52 20.85 -20.45
N ARG A 324 -3.20 20.72 -20.68
CA ARG A 324 -2.20 21.53 -19.98
C ARG A 324 -2.08 22.87 -20.69
N LYS A 325 -2.03 24.00 -19.96
CA LYS A 325 -1.81 25.33 -20.57
C LYS A 325 -0.61 25.36 -21.54
N LYS A 326 0.47 24.62 -21.21
CA LYS A 326 1.67 24.48 -22.05
C LYS A 326 1.47 23.70 -23.36
N TRP A 327 0.32 23.05 -23.57
CA TRP A 327 -0.02 22.35 -24.82
C TRP A 327 -0.62 23.29 -25.86
N PHE A 328 -1.06 24.49 -25.44
CA PHE A 328 -1.64 25.48 -26.32
C PHE A 328 -0.64 26.58 -26.58
N THR A 329 -0.49 26.90 -27.87
CA THR A 329 0.22 28.09 -28.32
C THR A 329 -0.83 29.02 -28.90
N PRO A 330 -1.09 30.20 -28.28
CA PRO A 330 -2.02 31.16 -28.85
C PRO A 330 -1.49 31.66 -30.21
N TYR A 331 -2.40 31.89 -31.15
CA TYR A 331 -2.10 32.46 -32.46
C TYR A 331 -3.17 33.50 -32.81
N ASP A 332 -2.78 34.57 -33.50
CA ASP A 332 -3.71 35.65 -33.89
C ASP A 332 -4.28 35.45 -35.31
N THR A 333 -3.55 34.73 -36.16
CA THR A 333 -3.92 34.45 -37.55
C THR A 333 -3.71 32.99 -37.88
N LEU A 334 -4.70 32.34 -38.49
CA LEU A 334 -4.59 30.94 -38.91
C LEU A 334 -3.40 30.77 -39.88
N PRO A 335 -2.48 29.82 -39.63
CA PRO A 335 -1.35 29.59 -40.52
C PRO A 335 -1.79 29.23 -41.95
N PRO A 336 -1.08 29.70 -42.98
CA PRO A 336 -1.49 29.55 -44.39
C PRO A 336 -1.45 28.09 -44.88
N ASP A 337 -0.74 27.22 -44.17
CA ASP A 337 -0.60 25.80 -44.42
C ASP A 337 -1.64 24.95 -43.68
N ALA A 338 -2.55 25.57 -42.92
CA ALA A 338 -3.67 24.88 -42.29
C ALA A 338 -4.69 24.40 -43.34
N TYR A 339 -5.09 23.14 -43.24
CA TYR A 339 -5.97 22.46 -44.20
C TYR A 339 -7.01 21.58 -43.48
N ASN A 340 -7.93 20.96 -44.23
CA ASN A 340 -8.98 20.08 -43.69
C ASN A 340 -9.83 20.72 -42.58
N LYS A 341 -10.56 21.77 -42.94
CA LYS A 341 -11.49 22.48 -42.04
C LYS A 341 -12.63 21.59 -41.55
N GLY A 342 -12.78 21.50 -40.23
CA GLY A 342 -13.92 20.89 -39.54
C GLY A 342 -14.80 21.94 -38.87
N ARG A 343 -16.09 21.62 -38.72
CA ARG A 343 -17.05 22.41 -37.94
C ARG A 343 -17.87 21.47 -37.10
N ASP A 344 -18.02 21.79 -35.82
CA ASP A 344 -18.84 21.02 -34.90
C ASP A 344 -19.74 21.94 -34.09
N TRP A 345 -20.93 21.42 -33.77
CA TRP A 345 -21.99 22.14 -33.09
C TRP A 345 -22.52 21.27 -31.95
N ASP A 346 -22.36 21.73 -30.73
CA ASP A 346 -23.02 21.14 -29.57
C ASP A 346 -24.24 22.02 -29.24
N THR A 347 -25.44 21.50 -29.48
CA THR A 347 -26.67 22.28 -29.37
C THR A 347 -27.50 21.85 -28.18
N ALA A 348 -27.88 22.80 -27.34
CA ALA A 348 -28.72 22.54 -26.18
C ALA A 348 -30.21 22.78 -26.52
N TYR A 349 -31.04 21.75 -26.34
CA TYR A 349 -32.50 21.84 -26.48
C TYR A 349 -33.20 21.61 -25.13
N THR A 350 -33.09 22.59 -24.23
CA THR A 350 -33.69 22.53 -22.88
C THR A 350 -34.40 23.83 -22.51
N LYS A 351 -35.47 23.71 -21.71
CA LYS A 351 -36.21 24.87 -21.15
C LYS A 351 -35.54 25.46 -19.89
N ASN A 352 -34.48 24.84 -19.39
CA ASN A 352 -33.81 25.22 -18.15
C ASN A 352 -32.56 26.08 -18.49
N GLU A 353 -32.59 27.38 -18.15
CA GLU A 353 -31.56 28.36 -18.55
C GLU A 353 -30.13 28.00 -18.09
N VAL A 354 -29.99 27.27 -16.99
CA VAL A 354 -28.67 26.92 -16.43
C VAL A 354 -27.88 25.97 -17.36
N ASN A 355 -28.54 25.25 -18.27
CA ASN A 355 -27.92 24.28 -19.18
C ASN A 355 -28.28 24.54 -20.67
N SER A 356 -28.60 25.78 -21.05
CA SER A 356 -29.10 26.11 -22.40
C SER A 356 -28.06 26.66 -23.37
N ALA A 357 -26.77 26.62 -23.02
CA ALA A 357 -25.71 27.11 -23.91
C ALA A 357 -25.50 26.12 -25.08
N SER A 358 -25.48 26.65 -26.31
CA SER A 358 -25.00 25.92 -27.48
C SER A 358 -23.59 26.40 -27.81
N ALA A 359 -22.71 25.49 -28.23
CA ALA A 359 -21.32 25.79 -28.61
C ALA A 359 -21.10 25.52 -30.10
N TYR A 360 -20.22 26.32 -30.70
CA TYR A 360 -19.71 26.14 -32.06
C TYR A 360 -18.18 26.12 -31.99
N VAL A 361 -17.56 25.18 -32.68
CA VAL A 361 -16.12 25.14 -32.87
C VAL A 361 -15.77 24.95 -34.33
N GLU A 362 -14.73 25.65 -34.75
CA GLU A 362 -14.10 25.48 -36.05
C GLU A 362 -12.68 24.97 -35.81
N SER A 363 -12.24 23.99 -36.59
CA SER A 363 -10.89 23.45 -36.43
C SER A 363 -10.21 23.18 -37.76
N TYR A 364 -8.89 23.21 -37.75
CA TYR A 364 -8.04 22.94 -38.91
C TYR A 364 -6.87 22.03 -38.53
N ARG A 365 -6.46 21.17 -39.46
CA ARG A 365 -5.25 20.36 -39.34
C ARG A 365 -4.05 21.16 -39.88
N GLY A 366 -2.95 21.22 -39.14
CA GLY A 366 -1.67 21.71 -39.67
C GLY A 366 -0.82 20.60 -40.26
N VAL A 367 0.29 20.99 -40.90
CA VAL A 367 1.22 20.06 -41.56
C VAL A 367 1.91 19.17 -40.52
N GLY A 368 1.95 17.86 -40.78
CA GLY A 368 2.59 16.85 -39.94
C GLY A 368 2.35 15.44 -40.46
N ASP A 369 2.93 14.43 -39.79
CA ASP A 369 2.68 13.02 -40.10
C ASP A 369 1.37 12.52 -39.44
N ASP A 370 1.08 11.22 -39.47
CA ASP A 370 -0.17 10.68 -38.92
C ASP A 370 -0.21 10.68 -37.38
N ASP A 371 0.95 10.76 -36.73
CA ASP A 371 1.08 10.68 -35.27
C ASP A 371 1.44 12.04 -34.61
N SER A 372 1.84 13.04 -35.39
CA SER A 372 2.30 14.34 -34.91
C SER A 372 1.96 15.47 -35.90
N PHE A 373 0.86 16.17 -35.64
CA PHE A 373 0.47 17.40 -36.32
C PHE A 373 -0.24 18.36 -35.35
N PRO A 374 -0.13 19.69 -35.56
CA PRO A 374 -0.89 20.65 -34.76
C PRO A 374 -2.36 20.68 -35.21
N ILE A 375 -3.25 20.94 -34.26
CA ILE A 375 -4.67 21.25 -34.52
C ILE A 375 -4.86 22.72 -34.15
N TYR A 376 -5.39 23.50 -35.09
CA TYR A 376 -5.78 24.89 -34.87
C TYR A 376 -7.27 24.92 -34.54
N ILE A 377 -7.65 25.63 -33.47
CA ILE A 377 -9.02 25.74 -32.94
C ILE A 377 -9.34 27.22 -32.77
#